data_AF-A0AA42I136-F1
#
_entry.id   AF-A0AA42I136-F1
#
_cell.length_a   1.000
_cell.length_b   1.000
_cell.length_c   1.000
_cell.angle_alpha   90.00
_cell.angle_beta   90.00
_cell.angle_gamma   90.00
#
_symmetry.space_group_name_H-M   'P 1'
#
loop_
_entity.id
_entity.type
_entity.pdbx_description
1 polymer ?
#
loop_
_entity_poly.entity_id
_entity_poly.type
_entity_poly.pdbx_seq_one_letter_code
_entity_poly.pdbx_strand_id
1 'polypeptide(L)'
;MTSSKAFQTFNHIIQDAVDLLGHFDAINAQPPPENAEVLKRASLVMALAALETYIEDRITEAVGQVVGKDGTHGRLRTFYLSSLENDLKYFHTPTSDRVAKIFEKYLQIDVCAGWSWNNYDPARAKAQLNLIAKKRGDIAHRSLRPAAGQPKAHAVNREDLRKHIRFICDLVAATDSYLDAKL
;
A
#
# COMPACT_ATOMS: atom_id res chain seq x y z
N MET A 1 -3.78 12.27 18.82
CA MET A 1 -3.02 12.14 17.57
C MET A 1 -3.92 12.55 16.44
N THR A 2 -3.54 13.58 15.71
CA THR A 2 -4.21 14.00 14.47
C THR A 2 -3.62 13.16 13.34
N SER A 3 -4.43 12.32 12.70
CA SER A 3 -3.99 11.51 11.56
C SER A 3 -3.53 12.39 10.39
N SER A 4 -2.52 11.98 9.63
CA SER A 4 -2.07 12.72 8.44
C SER A 4 -3.16 12.83 7.37
N LYS A 5 -2.99 13.77 6.42
CA LYS A 5 -3.91 13.88 5.28
C LYS A 5 -3.77 12.65 4.37
N ALA A 6 -2.55 12.14 4.18
CA ALA A 6 -2.30 10.88 3.49
C ALA A 6 -3.10 9.71 4.10
N PHE A 7 -3.15 9.60 5.43
CA PHE A 7 -3.92 8.56 6.12
C PHE A 7 -5.44 8.73 5.90
N GLN A 8 -5.94 9.96 5.93
CA GLN A 8 -7.36 10.24 5.64
C GLN A 8 -7.73 9.87 4.20
N THR A 9 -6.89 10.25 3.23
CA THR A 9 -7.05 9.89 1.82
C THR A 9 -7.03 8.37 1.64
N PHE A 10 -6.09 7.67 2.29
CA PHE A 10 -6.01 6.21 2.26
C PHE A 10 -7.30 5.55 2.73
N ASN A 11 -7.90 6.00 3.84
CA ASN A 11 -9.15 5.43 4.36
C ASN A 11 -10.32 5.53 3.37
N HIS A 12 -10.30 6.51 2.47
CA HIS A 12 -11.26 6.62 1.39
C HIS A 12 -10.93 5.67 0.22
N ILE A 13 -9.70 5.72 -0.29
CA ILE A 13 -9.29 4.95 -1.48
C ILE A 13 -9.30 3.43 -1.22
N ILE A 14 -8.98 3.00 0.00
CA ILE A 14 -9.00 1.56 0.35
C ILE A 14 -10.41 0.95 0.27
N GLN A 15 -11.49 1.77 0.32
CA GLN A 15 -12.85 1.27 0.22
C GLN A 15 -13.13 0.60 -1.12
N ASP A 16 -12.52 1.05 -2.22
CA ASP A 16 -12.65 0.38 -3.53
C ASP A 16 -12.26 -1.10 -3.46
N ALA A 17 -11.18 -1.41 -2.74
CA ALA A 17 -10.74 -2.79 -2.54
C ALA A 17 -11.72 -3.60 -1.67
N VAL A 18 -12.30 -2.96 -0.64
CA VAL A 18 -13.29 -3.55 0.26
C VAL A 18 -14.60 -3.83 -0.48
N ASP A 19 -15.09 -2.87 -1.26
CA ASP A 19 -16.32 -2.96 -2.04
C ASP A 19 -16.22 -4.01 -3.14
N LEU A 20 -15.08 -4.12 -3.83
CA LEU A 20 -14.84 -5.20 -4.80
C LEU A 20 -14.93 -6.60 -4.17
N LEU A 21 -14.42 -6.74 -2.94
CA LEU A 21 -14.54 -7.98 -2.18
C LEU A 21 -15.98 -8.21 -1.68
N GLY A 22 -16.69 -7.15 -1.28
CA GLY A 22 -18.11 -7.20 -0.92
C GLY A 22 -18.98 -7.64 -2.10
N HIS A 23 -18.72 -7.12 -3.30
CA HIS A 23 -19.36 -7.54 -4.53
C HIS A 23 -19.09 -9.01 -4.85
N PHE A 24 -17.84 -9.48 -4.66
CA PHE A 24 -17.53 -10.91 -4.77
C PHE A 24 -18.41 -11.73 -3.83
N ASP A 25 -18.50 -11.33 -2.55
CA ASP A 25 -19.29 -12.04 -1.55
C ASP A 25 -20.79 -12.07 -1.89
N ALA A 26 -21.33 -10.98 -2.45
CA ALA A 26 -22.73 -10.88 -2.83
C ALA A 26 -23.11 -11.78 -4.02
N ILE A 27 -22.20 -11.96 -4.98
CA ILE A 27 -22.45 -12.76 -6.20
C ILE A 27 -21.99 -14.22 -6.08
N ASN A 28 -21.31 -14.58 -4.99
CA ASN A 28 -20.77 -15.92 -4.77
C ASN A 28 -21.89 -16.91 -4.38
N ALA A 29 -22.81 -17.16 -5.31
CA ALA A 29 -23.76 -18.27 -5.26
C ALA A 29 -23.04 -19.61 -5.49
N GLN A 30 -23.69 -20.73 -5.14
CA GLN A 30 -23.18 -22.08 -5.45
C GLN A 30 -23.89 -22.60 -6.72
N PRO A 31 -23.17 -22.82 -7.83
CA PRO A 31 -21.74 -22.61 -8.06
C PRO A 31 -21.37 -21.13 -8.36
N PRO A 32 -20.12 -20.70 -8.07
CA PRO A 32 -19.70 -19.32 -8.29
C PRO A 32 -19.70 -18.95 -9.77
N PRO A 33 -20.06 -17.71 -10.13
CA PRO A 33 -19.89 -17.21 -11.50
C PRO A 33 -18.42 -17.26 -11.93
N GLU A 34 -18.12 -17.70 -13.16
CA GLU A 34 -16.74 -17.83 -13.66
C GLU A 34 -15.95 -16.51 -13.61
N ASN A 35 -16.63 -15.36 -13.71
CA ASN A 35 -16.04 -14.04 -13.68
C ASN A 35 -15.81 -13.48 -12.26
N ALA A 36 -16.37 -14.09 -11.21
CA ALA A 36 -16.27 -13.60 -9.83
C ALA A 36 -14.80 -13.53 -9.35
N GLU A 37 -13.94 -14.43 -9.84
CA GLU A 37 -12.50 -14.43 -9.52
C GLU A 37 -11.75 -13.16 -9.94
N VAL A 38 -12.26 -12.43 -10.94
CA VAL A 38 -11.69 -11.14 -11.36
C VAL A 38 -11.80 -10.12 -10.25
N LEU A 39 -12.90 -10.12 -9.49
CA LEU A 39 -13.14 -9.16 -8.41
C LEU A 39 -12.11 -9.31 -7.28
N LYS A 40 -11.75 -10.54 -6.91
CA LYS A 40 -10.70 -10.79 -5.91
C LYS A 40 -9.32 -10.29 -6.37
N ARG A 41 -8.98 -10.50 -7.64
CA ARG A 41 -7.70 -10.02 -8.21
C ARG A 41 -7.67 -8.50 -8.28
N ALA A 42 -8.75 -7.89 -8.77
CA ALA A 42 -8.90 -6.44 -8.82
C ALA A 42 -8.84 -5.81 -7.42
N SER A 43 -9.51 -6.41 -6.43
CA SER A 43 -9.47 -5.96 -5.03
C SER A 43 -8.03 -5.93 -4.47
N LEU A 44 -7.22 -6.96 -4.69
CA LEU A 44 -5.83 -6.96 -4.22
C LEU A 44 -4.99 -5.87 -4.91
N VAL A 45 -5.21 -5.66 -6.22
CA VAL A 45 -4.52 -4.61 -6.98
C VAL A 45 -4.90 -3.23 -6.46
N MET A 46 -6.19 -2.98 -6.20
CA MET A 46 -6.67 -1.72 -5.64
C MET A 46 -6.13 -1.47 -4.23
N ALA A 47 -6.05 -2.50 -3.38
CA ALA A 47 -5.50 -2.36 -2.04
C ALA A 47 -4.01 -1.95 -2.05
N LEU A 48 -3.22 -2.51 -2.97
CA LEU A 48 -1.82 -2.13 -3.12
C LEU A 48 -1.63 -0.77 -3.80
N ALA A 49 -2.51 -0.39 -4.72
CA ALA A 49 -2.52 0.95 -5.29
C ALA A 49 -2.80 2.00 -4.20
N ALA A 50 -3.78 1.73 -3.31
CA ALA A 50 -4.05 2.59 -2.16
C ALA A 50 -2.84 2.72 -1.22
N LEU A 51 -2.13 1.61 -0.96
CA LEU A 51 -0.89 1.64 -0.16
C LEU A 51 0.22 2.45 -0.84
N GLU A 52 0.39 2.30 -2.16
CA GLU A 52 1.36 3.05 -2.95
C GLU A 52 1.09 4.55 -2.83
N THR A 53 -0.13 4.98 -3.13
CA THR A 53 -0.56 6.38 -2.97
C THR A 53 -0.35 6.90 -1.55
N TYR A 54 -0.72 6.12 -0.53
CA TYR A 54 -0.47 6.51 0.86
C TYR A 54 1.01 6.78 1.13
N ILE A 55 1.91 5.90 0.68
CA ILE A 55 3.34 6.04 0.93
C ILE A 55 3.88 7.30 0.23
N GLU A 56 3.51 7.52 -1.04
CA GLU A 56 3.94 8.68 -1.83
C GLU A 56 3.44 10.00 -1.21
N ASP A 57 2.16 10.06 -0.82
CA ASP A 57 1.59 11.22 -0.15
C ASP A 57 2.24 11.45 1.22
N ARG A 58 2.41 10.38 2.01
CA ARG A 58 2.88 10.51 3.40
C ARG A 58 4.32 10.99 3.49
N ILE A 59 5.20 10.52 2.61
CA ILE A 59 6.58 11.03 2.55
C ILE A 59 6.63 12.46 2.02
N THR A 60 5.79 12.81 1.05
CA THR A 60 5.68 14.19 0.54
C THR A 60 5.23 15.15 1.64
N GLU A 61 4.23 14.75 2.44
CA GLU A 61 3.78 15.50 3.61
C GLU A 61 4.88 15.66 4.66
N ALA A 62 5.58 14.57 4.99
CA ALA A 62 6.69 14.59 5.96
C ALA A 62 7.83 15.52 5.52
N VAL A 63 8.27 15.38 4.26
CA VAL A 63 9.33 16.23 3.71
C VAL A 63 8.89 17.69 3.68
N GLY A 64 7.63 17.96 3.36
CA GLY A 64 7.04 19.30 3.42
C GLY A 64 7.08 19.95 4.81
N GLN A 65 6.99 19.14 5.89
CA GLN A 65 7.15 19.62 7.27
C GLN A 65 8.62 19.95 7.57
N VAL A 66 9.55 19.08 7.19
CA VAL A 66 10.99 19.25 7.47
C VAL A 66 11.58 20.47 6.76
N VAL A 67 11.21 20.72 5.50
CA VAL A 67 11.73 21.87 4.75
C VAL A 67 11.06 23.21 5.09
N GLY A 68 10.07 23.22 5.98
CA GLY A 68 9.36 24.40 6.44
C GLY A 68 8.39 25.03 5.41
N LYS A 69 7.47 25.86 5.93
CA LYS A 69 6.45 26.60 5.15
C LYS A 69 6.88 28.02 4.78
N ASP A 70 7.97 28.54 5.34
CA ASP A 70 8.32 29.96 5.23
C ASP A 70 8.90 30.35 3.87
N GLY A 71 8.03 30.88 3.02
CA GLY A 71 8.14 32.21 2.38
C GLY A 71 9.29 32.53 1.41
N THR A 72 10.39 31.79 1.40
CA THR A 72 11.44 31.96 0.41
C THR A 72 11.61 30.67 -0.37
N HIS A 73 11.45 30.77 -1.68
CA HIS A 73 11.80 29.76 -2.66
C HIS A 73 13.33 29.51 -2.65
N GLY A 74 13.86 29.04 -1.52
CA GLY A 74 15.26 28.70 -1.37
C GLY A 74 15.58 27.59 -2.36
N ARG A 75 16.66 27.77 -3.13
CA ARG A 75 17.12 26.80 -4.14
C ARG A 75 17.22 25.38 -3.55
N LEU A 76 17.60 25.26 -2.28
CA LEU A 76 17.66 23.99 -1.56
C LEU A 76 16.28 23.35 -1.37
N ARG A 77 15.26 24.10 -0.93
CA ARG A 77 13.89 23.59 -0.78
C ARG A 77 13.34 23.09 -2.11
N THR A 78 13.49 23.90 -3.16
CA THR A 78 13.04 23.52 -4.52
C THR A 78 13.78 22.27 -5.00
N PHE A 79 15.10 22.23 -4.85
CA PHE A 79 15.89 21.06 -5.21
C PHE A 79 15.44 19.81 -4.45
N TYR A 80 15.19 19.92 -3.14
CA TYR A 80 14.80 18.81 -2.30
C TYR A 80 13.44 18.22 -2.71
N LEU A 81 12.43 19.08 -2.88
CA LEU A 81 11.09 18.67 -3.30
C LEU A 81 11.08 18.11 -4.73
N SER A 82 11.76 18.76 -5.68
CA SER A 82 11.87 18.26 -7.05
C SER A 82 12.67 16.95 -7.12
N SER A 83 13.66 16.76 -6.24
CA SER A 83 14.37 15.48 -6.14
C SER A 83 13.43 14.38 -5.67
N LEU A 84 12.64 14.61 -4.62
CA LEU A 84 11.65 13.64 -4.15
C LEU A 84 10.63 13.31 -5.25
N GLU A 85 10.08 14.33 -5.91
CA GLU A 85 9.13 14.14 -7.01
C GLU A 85 9.71 13.27 -8.14
N ASN A 86 10.99 13.45 -8.47
CA ASN A 86 11.65 12.64 -9.49
C ASN A 86 11.87 11.20 -9.06
N ASP A 87 12.19 10.97 -7.78
CA ASP A 87 12.31 9.61 -7.24
C ASP A 87 10.95 8.89 -7.19
N LEU A 88 9.88 9.58 -6.81
CA LEU A 88 8.53 9.02 -6.73
C LEU A 88 8.01 8.54 -8.08
N LYS A 89 8.41 9.17 -9.20
CA LYS A 89 8.07 8.70 -10.56
C LYS A 89 8.49 7.24 -10.83
N TYR A 90 9.48 6.73 -10.11
CA TYR A 90 9.99 5.37 -10.28
C TYR A 90 9.73 4.45 -9.07
N PHE A 91 9.03 4.94 -8.05
CA PHE A 91 8.84 4.23 -6.79
C PHE A 91 8.05 2.92 -6.97
N HIS A 92 7.04 2.92 -7.85
CA HIS A 92 6.26 1.78 -8.36
C HIS A 92 6.25 0.53 -7.47
N THR A 93 5.12 0.12 -6.90
CA THR A 93 5.04 -1.04 -5.97
C THR A 93 5.82 -0.82 -4.66
N PRO A 94 5.12 -0.70 -3.52
CA PRO A 94 5.73 -0.41 -2.22
C PRO A 94 6.34 -1.67 -1.58
N THR A 95 7.52 -2.11 -2.03
CA THR A 95 8.28 -3.14 -1.30
C THR A 95 8.94 -2.53 -0.06
N SER A 96 9.19 -3.35 0.96
CA SER A 96 9.82 -2.87 2.20
C SER A 96 11.18 -2.19 1.98
N ASP A 97 11.98 -2.70 1.05
CA ASP A 97 13.27 -2.10 0.68
C ASP A 97 13.10 -0.71 0.02
N ARG A 98 12.13 -0.56 -0.90
CA ARG A 98 11.85 0.72 -1.56
C ARG A 98 11.32 1.74 -0.56
N VAL A 99 10.39 1.33 0.30
CA VAL A 99 9.83 2.18 1.36
C VAL A 99 10.94 2.62 2.33
N ALA A 100 11.77 1.70 2.81
CA ALA A 100 12.89 2.05 3.69
C ALA A 100 13.84 3.05 3.03
N LYS A 101 14.28 2.77 1.79
CA LYS A 101 15.24 3.61 1.07
C LYS A 101 14.76 5.03 0.87
N ILE A 102 13.49 5.23 0.50
CA ILE A 102 13.00 6.58 0.20
C ILE A 102 12.84 7.41 1.49
N PHE A 103 12.34 6.81 2.57
CA PHE A 103 12.25 7.50 3.87
C PHE A 103 13.62 7.78 4.47
N GLU A 104 14.56 6.85 4.38
CA GLU A 104 15.94 7.06 4.84
C GLU A 104 16.61 8.20 4.04
N LYS A 105 16.48 8.18 2.72
CA LYS A 105 17.08 9.20 1.84
C LYS A 105 16.62 10.62 2.19
N TYR A 106 15.31 10.82 2.39
CA TYR A 106 14.74 12.17 2.53
C TYR A 106 14.44 12.60 3.97
N LEU A 107 14.43 11.68 4.93
CA LEU A 107 14.09 12.00 6.32
C LEU A 107 15.10 11.46 7.31
N GLN A 108 16.04 10.60 6.90
CA GLN A 108 16.96 9.88 7.80
C GLN A 108 16.19 9.09 8.88
N ILE A 109 15.04 8.54 8.48
CA ILE A 109 14.15 7.75 9.33
C ILE A 109 14.03 6.35 8.76
N ASP A 110 14.44 5.35 9.56
CA ASP A 110 14.02 3.97 9.35
C ASP A 110 12.53 3.84 9.69
N VAL A 111 11.68 4.08 8.69
CA VAL A 111 10.22 4.00 8.82
C VAL A 111 9.74 2.59 9.13
N CYS A 112 10.51 1.56 8.74
CA CYS A 112 10.14 0.18 8.99
C CYS A 112 10.29 -0.20 10.47
N ALA A 113 11.10 0.52 11.24
CA ALA A 113 11.19 0.32 12.68
C ALA A 113 9.84 0.59 13.39
N GLY A 114 8.98 1.42 12.79
CA GLY A 114 7.61 1.67 13.25
C GLY A 114 6.61 0.57 12.94
N TRP A 115 6.99 -0.44 12.14
CA TRP A 115 6.08 -1.49 11.71
C TRP A 115 5.92 -2.58 12.77
N SER A 116 5.33 -2.18 13.89
CA SER A 116 5.06 -3.04 15.03
C SER A 116 3.63 -2.87 15.50
N TRP A 117 2.84 -3.94 15.44
CA TRP A 117 1.47 -3.97 15.95
C TRP A 117 1.04 -5.42 16.19
N ASN A 118 0.26 -5.67 17.24
CA ASN A 118 -0.23 -7.01 17.57
C ASN A 118 0.91 -8.05 17.55
N ASN A 119 0.83 -9.03 16.64
CA ASN A 119 1.81 -10.11 16.47
C ASN A 119 2.81 -9.86 15.32
N TYR A 120 2.89 -8.63 14.82
CA TYR A 120 3.87 -8.22 13.81
C TYR A 120 4.99 -7.44 14.47
N ASP A 121 6.20 -7.97 14.36
CA ASP A 121 7.43 -7.21 14.49
C ASP A 121 7.85 -6.63 13.11
N PRO A 122 8.80 -5.68 13.07
CA PRO A 122 9.27 -5.10 11.82
C PRO A 122 9.74 -6.12 10.77
N ALA A 123 10.42 -7.20 11.18
CA ALA A 123 10.93 -8.19 10.25
C ALA A 123 9.77 -8.96 9.57
N ARG A 124 8.78 -9.36 10.37
CA ARG A 124 7.57 -10.05 9.91
C ARG A 124 6.71 -9.14 9.02
N ALA A 125 6.56 -7.87 9.38
CA ALA A 125 5.81 -6.90 8.58
C ALA A 125 6.46 -6.69 7.21
N LYS A 126 7.80 -6.52 7.17
CA LYS A 126 8.56 -6.41 5.91
C LYS A 126 8.40 -7.64 5.02
N ALA A 127 8.51 -8.84 5.61
CA ALA A 127 8.34 -10.09 4.88
C ALA A 127 6.92 -10.22 4.29
N GLN A 128 5.90 -9.89 5.08
CA GLN A 128 4.51 -9.94 4.64
C GLN A 128 4.22 -8.94 3.53
N LEU A 129 4.72 -7.70 3.64
CA LEU A 129 4.56 -6.69 2.58
C LEU A 129 5.18 -7.16 1.26
N ASN A 130 6.41 -7.70 1.31
CA ASN A 130 7.09 -8.21 0.11
C ASN A 130 6.34 -9.40 -0.52
N LEU A 131 5.74 -10.27 0.30
CA LEU A 131 4.90 -11.38 -0.17
C LEU A 131 3.67 -10.86 -0.93
N ILE A 132 2.99 -9.86 -0.37
CA ILE A 132 1.79 -9.27 -0.99
C ILE A 132 2.16 -8.52 -2.29
N ALA A 133 3.25 -7.75 -2.28
CA ALA A 133 3.78 -7.06 -3.46
C ALA A 133 4.12 -8.04 -4.60
N LYS A 134 4.72 -9.20 -4.28
CA LYS A 134 4.98 -10.26 -5.25
C LYS A 134 3.68 -10.83 -5.84
N LYS A 135 2.67 -11.09 -4.99
CA LYS A 135 1.36 -11.58 -5.43
C LYS A 135 0.68 -10.64 -6.44
N ARG A 136 0.83 -9.32 -6.29
CA ARG A 136 0.37 -8.34 -7.30
C ARG A 136 0.98 -8.59 -8.67
N GLY A 137 2.30 -8.74 -8.74
CA GLY A 137 3.01 -8.98 -10.00
C GLY A 137 2.57 -10.29 -10.65
N ASP A 138 2.43 -11.35 -9.85
CA ASP A 138 1.93 -12.64 -10.34
C ASP A 138 0.49 -12.52 -10.87
N ILE A 139 -0.36 -11.72 -10.20
CA ILE A 139 -1.73 -11.47 -10.65
C ILE A 139 -1.79 -10.66 -11.94
N ALA A 140 -1.02 -9.58 -12.03
CA ALA A 140 -1.05 -8.67 -13.17
C ALA A 140 -0.46 -9.30 -14.45
N HIS A 141 0.57 -10.13 -14.31
CA HIS A 141 1.33 -10.64 -15.47
C HIS A 141 1.06 -12.11 -15.80
N ARG A 142 0.62 -12.93 -14.83
CA ARG A 142 0.60 -14.40 -14.98
C ARG A 142 -0.77 -15.04 -14.74
N SER A 143 -1.76 -14.26 -14.30
CA SER A 143 -3.14 -14.78 -14.15
C SER A 143 -3.86 -14.83 -15.50
N LEU A 144 -3.70 -15.94 -16.21
CA LEU A 144 -4.53 -16.26 -17.37
C LEU A 144 -6.02 -16.26 -16.97
N ARG A 145 -6.91 -15.74 -17.84
CA ARG A 145 -8.36 -15.96 -17.67
C ARG A 145 -8.62 -17.48 -17.61
N PRO A 146 -9.54 -17.96 -16.75
CA PRO A 146 -9.95 -19.35 -16.80
C PRO A 146 -10.46 -19.69 -18.20
N ALA A 147 -10.00 -20.81 -18.76
CA ALA A 147 -10.63 -21.40 -19.94
C ALA A 147 -11.84 -22.21 -19.46
N ALA A 148 -12.93 -22.18 -20.23
CA ALA A 148 -14.17 -22.88 -19.88
C ALA A 148 -13.89 -24.37 -19.58
N GLY A 149 -14.35 -24.85 -18.42
CA GLY A 149 -14.28 -26.26 -18.03
C GLY A 149 -13.01 -26.73 -17.30
N GLN A 150 -12.03 -25.86 -17.00
CA GLN A 150 -10.89 -26.23 -16.16
C GLN A 150 -11.03 -25.67 -14.72
N PRO A 151 -11.10 -26.51 -13.67
CA PRO A 151 -11.04 -26.04 -12.29
C PRO A 151 -9.63 -25.51 -12.01
N LYS A 152 -9.44 -24.19 -12.13
CA LYS A 152 -8.19 -23.55 -11.73
C LYS A 152 -8.23 -23.20 -10.25
N ALA A 153 -7.15 -23.55 -9.55
CA ALA A 153 -6.89 -23.08 -8.20
C ALA A 153 -7.01 -21.54 -8.15
N HIS A 154 -7.73 -21.03 -7.15
CA HIS A 154 -7.92 -19.60 -6.96
C HIS A 154 -6.57 -18.88 -6.85
N ALA A 155 -6.29 -17.94 -7.76
CA ALA A 155 -5.07 -17.13 -7.70
C ALA A 155 -5.00 -16.32 -6.39
N VAL A 156 -6.15 -15.97 -5.83
CA VAL A 156 -6.31 -15.33 -4.52
C VAL A 156 -7.47 -15.99 -3.78
N ASN A 157 -7.18 -16.56 -2.61
CA ASN A 157 -8.23 -17.01 -1.68
C ASN A 157 -8.90 -15.78 -1.03
N ARG A 158 -10.22 -15.83 -0.88
CA ARG A 158 -11.04 -14.79 -0.23
C ARG A 158 -10.56 -14.48 1.19
N GLU A 159 -10.27 -15.50 1.99
CA GLU A 159 -9.83 -15.30 3.37
C GLU A 159 -8.46 -14.63 3.43
N ASP A 160 -7.54 -15.07 2.55
CA ASP A 160 -6.24 -14.44 2.40
C ASP A 160 -6.36 -12.98 1.95
N LEU A 161 -7.26 -12.67 1.03
CA LEU A 161 -7.50 -11.30 0.57
C LEU A 161 -7.96 -10.39 1.72
N ARG A 162 -8.92 -10.86 2.54
CA ARG A 162 -9.34 -10.13 3.76
C ARG A 162 -8.16 -9.87 4.69
N LYS A 163 -7.31 -10.87 4.91
CA LYS A 163 -6.10 -10.73 5.73
C LYS A 163 -5.10 -9.74 5.12
N HIS A 164 -4.93 -9.72 3.79
CA HIS A 164 -4.02 -8.79 3.12
C HIS A 164 -4.53 -7.34 3.20
N ILE A 165 -5.83 -7.10 2.97
CA ILE A 165 -6.43 -5.76 3.13
C ILE A 165 -6.25 -5.29 4.57
N ARG A 166 -6.55 -6.16 5.55
CA ARG A 166 -6.39 -5.80 6.96
C ARG A 166 -4.93 -5.47 7.31
N PHE A 167 -3.99 -6.30 6.85
CA PHE A 167 -2.57 -6.06 7.02
C PHE A 167 -2.14 -4.71 6.44
N ILE A 168 -2.62 -4.34 5.24
CA ILE A 168 -2.32 -3.05 4.62
C ILE A 168 -2.84 -1.90 5.48
N CYS A 169 -4.08 -1.98 5.99
CA CYS A 169 -4.63 -0.96 6.87
C CYS A 169 -3.81 -0.80 8.17
N ASP A 170 -3.42 -1.91 8.80
CA ASP A 170 -2.63 -1.87 10.03
C ASP A 170 -1.20 -1.33 9.78
N LEU A 171 -0.59 -1.70 8.64
CA LEU A 171 0.71 -1.17 8.21
C LEU A 171 0.67 0.35 8.02
N VAL A 172 -0.39 0.85 7.38
CA VAL A 172 -0.61 2.30 7.16
C VAL A 172 -0.78 3.01 8.51
N ALA A 173 -1.60 2.48 9.42
CA ALA A 173 -1.79 3.06 10.74
C ALA A 173 -0.51 3.09 11.58
N ALA A 174 0.27 2.01 11.56
CA ALA A 174 1.55 1.93 12.26
C ALA A 174 2.57 2.92 11.68
N THR A 175 2.63 3.03 10.34
CA THR A 175 3.49 3.99 9.66
C THR A 175 3.11 5.42 10.01
N ASP A 176 1.82 5.76 9.99
CA ASP A 176 1.36 7.13 10.26
C ASP A 176 1.69 7.55 11.70
N SER A 177 1.39 6.67 12.65
CA SER A 177 1.65 6.89 14.08
C SER A 177 3.14 7.03 14.37
N TYR A 178 3.97 6.21 13.72
CA TYR A 178 5.43 6.26 13.92
C TYR A 178 6.03 7.56 13.40
N LEU A 179 5.57 8.04 12.24
CA LEU A 179 6.05 9.30 11.67
C LEU A 179 5.54 10.52 12.43
N ASP A 180 4.29 10.51 12.92
CA ASP A 180 3.74 11.57 13.80
C ASP A 180 4.54 11.71 15.10
N ALA A 181 5.11 10.62 15.61
CA ALA A 181 5.97 10.65 16.80
C ALA A 181 7.42 11.09 16.52
N LYS A 182 7.84 11.16 15.25
CA LYS A 182 9.23 11.40 14.84
C LYS A 182 9.46 12.77 14.20
N LEU A 183 8.40 13.41 13.71
CA LEU A 183 8.41 14.72 13.04
C LEU A 183 7.87 15.80 13.98
#